data_AF-A0A963NPB3-F1
#
_entry.id   AF-A0A963NPB3-F1
#
_cell.length_a   1.000
_cell.length_b   1.000
_cell.length_c   1.000
_cell.angle_alpha   90.00
_cell.angle_beta   90.00
_cell.angle_gamma   90.00
#
_symmetry.space_group_name_H-M   'P 1'
#
loop_
_entity.id
_entity.type
_entity.pdbx_description
1 polymer ?
#
loop_
_entity_poly.entity_id
_entity_poly.type
_entity_poly.pdbx_seq_one_letter_code
_entity_poly.pdbx_strand_id
1 'polypeptide(L)'
;NVNVSRFGSRLAGAGGFVNISQNAQRLVFVGSFLANGQPKFVPEVEHRTFSGREAWRRGQPVLYVTERAVFRLHERGLELVEVAPGLDPARDVLALMGFAPVVERDPATMDPTLFADAAMGLRARLTRLPLADRFAYDAAQRTLFIDFERLAIRSADDVEAVREQVRRLLAPVGEKVYAVVNYEHFQLEPDVADAWAQMVHELEDRFYLNVTRYATSGFLRAKLGSALAARGVA
;
A
#
# COMPACT_ATOMS: atom_id res chain seq x y z
N ASN A 1 -27.24 0.21 0.73
CA ASN A 1 -27.75 0.62 -0.60
C ASN A 1 -27.31 2.05 -0.86
N VAL A 2 -27.27 2.50 -2.13
CA VAL A 2 -27.02 3.92 -2.45
C VAL A 2 -28.18 4.46 -3.29
N ASN A 3 -28.49 5.73 -3.06
CA ASN A 3 -29.44 6.51 -3.83
C ASN A 3 -28.76 7.75 -4.40
N VAL A 4 -28.87 7.92 -5.72
CA VAL A 4 -28.45 9.16 -6.39
C VAL A 4 -29.58 9.83 -7.17
N SER A 5 -30.77 9.23 -7.22
CA SER A 5 -31.79 9.60 -8.20
C SER A 5 -33.01 10.33 -7.64
N ARG A 6 -33.31 10.21 -6.34
CA ARG A 6 -34.46 10.86 -5.71
C ARG A 6 -34.12 11.40 -4.33
N PHE A 7 -34.50 12.64 -4.05
CA PHE A 7 -34.31 13.29 -2.75
C PHE A 7 -35.57 14.09 -2.40
N GLY A 8 -36.42 13.54 -1.53
CA GLY A 8 -37.74 14.07 -1.22
C GLY A 8 -38.63 14.17 -2.48
N SER A 9 -39.07 15.39 -2.78
CA SER A 9 -39.86 15.69 -3.98
C SER A 9 -39.02 15.85 -5.25
N ARG A 10 -37.69 15.96 -5.14
CA ARG A 10 -36.80 16.17 -6.28
C ARG A 10 -36.38 14.84 -6.90
N LEU A 11 -36.69 14.66 -8.18
CA LEU A 11 -36.17 13.55 -8.99
C LEU A 11 -34.96 14.03 -9.79
N ALA A 12 -33.76 13.61 -9.40
CA ALA A 12 -32.51 13.88 -10.12
C ALA A 12 -32.29 12.90 -11.30
N GLY A 13 -32.87 11.70 -11.21
CA GLY A 13 -32.62 10.61 -12.16
C GLY A 13 -31.32 9.85 -11.87
N ALA A 14 -31.23 8.60 -12.33
CA ALA A 14 -30.06 7.76 -12.06
C ALA A 14 -28.94 7.93 -13.11
N GLY A 15 -29.25 8.49 -14.29
CA GLY A 15 -28.31 8.54 -15.41
C GLY A 15 -27.66 7.18 -15.69
N GLY A 16 -26.37 7.18 -16.04
CA GLY A 16 -25.57 5.96 -16.21
C GLY A 16 -25.10 5.30 -14.90
N PHE A 17 -25.48 5.82 -13.73
CA PHE A 17 -24.95 5.36 -12.43
C PHE A 17 -25.20 3.87 -12.20
N VAL A 18 -26.39 3.38 -12.55
CA VAL A 18 -26.75 1.96 -12.39
C VAL A 18 -25.85 1.09 -13.26
N ASN A 19 -25.69 1.44 -14.54
CA ASN A 19 -24.84 0.69 -15.46
C ASN A 19 -23.37 0.69 -15.03
N ILE A 20 -22.84 1.83 -14.59
CA ILE A 20 -21.45 1.93 -14.14
C ILE A 20 -21.24 1.12 -12.86
N SER A 21 -22.10 1.34 -11.86
CA SER A 21 -21.93 0.70 -10.55
C SER A 21 -22.10 -0.82 -10.61
N GLN A 22 -22.96 -1.34 -11.47
CA GLN A 22 -23.15 -2.79 -11.59
C GLN A 22 -22.02 -3.51 -12.34
N ASN A 23 -21.28 -2.83 -13.22
CA ASN A 23 -20.26 -3.45 -14.09
C ASN A 23 -18.81 -3.16 -13.67
N ALA A 24 -18.57 -2.16 -12.82
CA ALA A 24 -17.23 -1.87 -12.33
C ALA A 24 -16.64 -3.06 -11.54
N GLN A 25 -15.36 -3.38 -11.75
CA GLN A 25 -14.70 -4.44 -10.98
C GLN A 25 -14.56 -4.09 -9.49
N ARG A 26 -14.40 -2.80 -9.18
CA ARG A 26 -14.31 -2.24 -7.83
C ARG A 26 -15.03 -0.90 -7.79
N LEU A 27 -15.65 -0.58 -6.66
CA LEU A 27 -16.37 0.66 -6.45
C LEU A 27 -15.82 1.46 -5.27
N VAL A 28 -15.69 2.76 -5.49
CA VAL A 28 -15.38 3.74 -4.44
C VAL A 28 -16.41 4.86 -4.54
N PHE A 29 -17.34 4.90 -3.60
CA PHE A 29 -18.27 6.01 -3.45
C PHE A 29 -17.59 7.10 -2.63
N VAL A 30 -17.57 8.32 -3.15
CA VAL A 30 -16.93 9.47 -2.50
C VAL A 30 -17.97 10.54 -2.25
N GLY A 31 -17.98 11.10 -1.04
CA GLY A 31 -18.79 12.28 -0.72
C GLY A 31 -18.67 12.67 0.74
N SER A 32 -19.21 13.83 1.09
CA SER A 32 -19.28 14.27 2.48
C SER A 32 -20.09 13.28 3.33
N PHE A 33 -19.77 13.20 4.62
CA PHE A 33 -20.48 12.36 5.58
C PHE A 33 -21.89 12.89 5.89
N LEU A 34 -22.02 14.22 5.98
CA LEU A 34 -23.29 14.92 6.16
C LEU A 34 -23.67 15.70 4.89
N ALA A 35 -24.96 15.92 4.67
CA ALA A 35 -25.49 16.86 3.68
C ALA A 35 -26.23 17.96 4.41
N ASN A 36 -25.74 19.21 4.35
CA ASN A 36 -26.36 20.36 5.04
C ASN A 36 -26.64 20.08 6.54
N GLY A 37 -25.71 19.42 7.23
CA GLY A 37 -25.85 19.02 8.63
C GLY A 37 -26.71 17.78 8.88
N GLN A 38 -27.33 17.19 7.85
CA GLN A 38 -28.17 15.99 7.96
C GLN A 38 -27.39 14.70 7.69
N PRO A 39 -27.68 13.59 8.41
CA PRO A 39 -27.07 12.29 8.17
C PRO A 39 -27.33 11.76 6.75
N LYS A 40 -26.28 11.26 6.07
CA LYS A 40 -26.42 10.55 4.78
C LYS A 40 -26.46 9.04 4.92
N PHE A 41 -25.97 8.52 6.04
CA PHE A 41 -26.04 7.11 6.38
C PHE A 41 -27.36 6.83 7.10
N VAL A 42 -28.38 6.49 6.34
CA VAL A 42 -29.76 6.29 6.82
C VAL A 42 -30.16 4.80 6.81
N PRO A 43 -31.10 4.36 7.68
CA PRO A 43 -31.56 2.97 7.70
C PRO A 43 -32.11 2.49 6.35
N GLU A 44 -32.83 3.37 5.66
CA GLU A 44 -33.45 3.08 4.38
C GLU A 44 -33.31 4.26 3.43
N VAL A 45 -32.93 3.97 2.19
CA VAL A 45 -32.82 4.97 1.14
C VAL A 45 -34.16 5.12 0.42
N GLU A 46 -34.54 6.36 0.08
CA GLU A 46 -35.80 6.64 -0.62
C GLU A 46 -35.92 5.94 -1.99
N HIS A 47 -34.79 5.69 -2.65
CA HIS A 47 -34.74 4.96 -3.90
C HIS A 47 -33.43 4.20 -4.04
N ARG A 48 -33.48 2.95 -4.51
CA ARG A 48 -32.29 2.11 -4.66
C ARG A 48 -31.71 2.24 -6.07
N THR A 49 -30.63 3.00 -6.21
CA THR A 49 -29.86 3.08 -7.47
C THR A 49 -28.61 2.19 -7.46
N PHE A 50 -28.24 1.66 -6.30
CA PHE A 50 -27.24 0.61 -6.14
C PHE A 50 -27.65 -0.34 -5.01
N SER A 51 -27.44 -1.64 -5.23
CA SER A 51 -27.80 -2.72 -4.31
C SER A 51 -26.55 -3.30 -3.66
N GLY A 52 -26.33 -3.01 -2.37
CA GLY A 52 -25.18 -3.53 -1.64
C GLY A 52 -25.20 -5.06 -1.51
N ARG A 53 -26.38 -5.64 -1.28
CA ARG A 53 -26.57 -7.10 -1.23
C ARG A 53 -26.14 -7.79 -2.53
N GLU A 54 -26.38 -7.14 -3.66
CA GLU A 54 -26.01 -7.69 -4.97
C GLU A 54 -24.49 -7.63 -5.20
N ALA A 55 -23.89 -6.48 -4.87
CA ALA A 55 -22.44 -6.31 -4.93
C ALA A 55 -21.71 -7.34 -4.06
N TRP A 56 -22.19 -7.57 -2.82
CA TRP A 56 -21.65 -8.58 -1.92
C TRP A 56 -21.73 -9.99 -2.52
N ARG A 57 -22.91 -10.37 -3.06
CA ARG A 57 -23.12 -11.67 -3.70
C ARG A 57 -22.17 -11.92 -4.86
N ARG A 58 -21.77 -10.87 -5.59
CA ARG A 58 -20.81 -10.95 -6.70
C ARG A 58 -19.35 -10.88 -6.25
N GLY A 59 -19.07 -10.70 -4.96
CA GLY A 59 -17.72 -10.46 -4.45
C GLY A 59 -17.14 -9.12 -4.93
N GLN A 60 -17.98 -8.17 -5.32
CA GLN A 60 -17.54 -6.85 -5.79
C GLN A 60 -17.03 -6.02 -4.60
N PRO A 61 -15.76 -5.57 -4.59
CA PRO A 61 -15.25 -4.70 -3.53
C PRO A 61 -15.89 -3.31 -3.61
N VAL A 62 -16.39 -2.80 -2.48
CA VAL A 62 -17.04 -1.49 -2.40
C VAL A 62 -16.56 -0.73 -1.17
N LEU A 63 -16.10 0.50 -1.38
CA LEU A 63 -15.73 1.46 -0.35
C LEU A 63 -16.64 2.69 -0.38
N TYR A 64 -16.84 3.29 0.78
CA TYR A 64 -17.51 4.57 0.99
C TYR A 64 -16.54 5.48 1.72
N VAL A 65 -16.02 6.49 1.03
CA VAL A 65 -14.99 7.39 1.54
C VAL A 65 -15.60 8.76 1.80
N THR A 66 -15.40 9.25 3.02
CA THR A 66 -15.84 10.58 3.46
C THR A 66 -14.67 11.39 4.01
N GLU A 67 -14.92 12.64 4.39
CA GLU A 67 -13.91 13.48 5.04
C GLU A 67 -13.50 12.99 6.43
N ARG A 68 -14.30 12.12 7.06
CA ARG A 68 -14.12 11.71 8.46
C ARG A 68 -13.92 10.22 8.68
N ALA A 69 -14.36 9.39 7.75
CA ALA A 69 -14.39 7.94 7.91
C ALA A 69 -14.44 7.23 6.57
N VAL A 70 -13.89 6.02 6.55
CA VAL A 70 -13.98 5.07 5.44
C VAL A 70 -14.78 3.86 5.89
N PHE A 71 -15.74 3.45 5.06
CA PHE A 71 -16.51 2.23 5.26
C PHE A 71 -16.30 1.24 4.12
N ARG A 72 -16.38 -0.04 4.46
CA ARG A 72 -16.34 -1.15 3.51
C ARG A 72 -17.68 -1.86 3.51
N LEU A 73 -18.10 -2.36 2.34
CA LEU A 73 -19.25 -3.26 2.26
C LEU A 73 -18.95 -4.58 2.98
N HIS A 74 -19.88 -4.99 3.83
CA HIS A 74 -19.82 -6.19 4.66
C HIS A 74 -21.11 -7.01 4.50
N GLU A 75 -21.08 -8.32 4.77
CA GLU A 75 -22.30 -9.16 4.71
C GLU A 75 -23.45 -8.63 5.59
N ARG A 76 -23.10 -8.04 6.74
CA ARG A 76 -24.02 -7.47 7.73
C ARG A 76 -24.36 -6.00 7.49
N GLY A 77 -23.82 -5.36 6.45
CA GLY A 77 -24.06 -3.94 6.16
C GLY A 77 -22.79 -3.18 5.79
N LEU A 78 -22.52 -2.09 6.51
CA LEU A 78 -21.27 -1.34 6.35
C LEU A 78 -20.37 -1.61 7.55
N GLU A 79 -19.09 -1.85 7.29
CA GLU A 79 -18.05 -1.91 8.31
C GLU A 79 -17.29 -0.59 8.34
N LEU A 80 -17.07 -0.04 9.54
CA LEU A 80 -16.18 1.10 9.74
C LEU A 80 -14.73 0.61 9.75
N VAL A 81 -13.92 1.03 8.77
CA VAL A 81 -12.54 0.55 8.60
C VAL A 81 -11.49 1.60 8.90
N GLU A 82 -11.77 2.88 8.63
CA GLU A 82 -10.86 3.97 8.97
C GLU A 82 -11.60 5.19 9.52
N VAL A 83 -10.93 5.95 10.39
CA VAL A 83 -11.41 7.23 10.94
C VAL A 83 -10.31 8.30 10.78
N ALA A 84 -10.72 9.52 10.43
CA ALA A 84 -9.80 10.63 10.23
C ALA A 84 -9.03 10.95 11.54
N PRO A 85 -7.75 11.36 11.43
CA PRO A 85 -6.95 11.66 12.60
C PRO A 85 -7.58 12.76 13.46
N GLY A 86 -7.56 12.56 14.77
CA GLY A 86 -8.09 13.51 15.76
C GLY A 86 -9.61 13.42 16.00
N LEU A 87 -10.34 12.52 15.32
CA LEU A 87 -11.75 12.28 15.57
C LEU A 87 -11.98 11.11 16.53
N ASP A 88 -12.98 11.25 17.40
CA ASP A 88 -13.47 10.18 18.25
C ASP A 88 -14.51 9.34 17.47
N PRO A 89 -14.31 8.02 17.26
CA PRO A 89 -15.23 7.22 16.46
C PRO A 89 -16.68 7.25 16.99
N ALA A 90 -16.86 7.21 18.31
CA ALA A 90 -18.20 7.14 18.89
C ALA A 90 -18.97 8.45 18.71
N ARG A 91 -18.35 9.59 19.05
CA ARG A 91 -18.96 10.92 18.98
C ARG A 91 -19.03 11.48 17.57
N ASP A 92 -17.94 11.35 16.81
CA ASP A 92 -17.75 12.09 15.56
C ASP A 92 -18.17 11.27 14.32
N VAL A 93 -18.41 9.97 14.47
CA VAL A 93 -18.87 9.07 13.40
C VAL A 93 -20.17 8.35 13.79
N LEU A 94 -20.14 7.47 14.80
CA LEU A 94 -21.26 6.57 15.11
C LEU A 94 -22.53 7.33 15.53
N ALA A 95 -22.40 8.36 16.37
CA ALA A 95 -23.53 9.17 16.85
C ALA A 95 -24.22 9.97 15.73
N LEU A 96 -23.60 10.08 14.55
CA LEU A 96 -24.10 10.85 13.41
C LEU A 96 -24.65 9.96 12.29
N MET A 97 -24.73 8.65 12.52
CA MET A 97 -25.34 7.69 11.61
C MET A 97 -26.76 7.34 12.07
N GLY A 98 -27.65 7.08 11.11
CA GLY A 98 -29.00 6.56 11.39
C GLY A 98 -29.03 5.07 11.75
N PHE A 99 -27.90 4.37 11.66
CA PHE A 99 -27.75 2.96 12.03
C PHE A 99 -26.33 2.67 12.52
N ALA A 100 -26.15 1.62 13.30
CA ALA A 100 -24.82 1.19 13.76
C ALA A 100 -24.10 0.39 12.64
N PRO A 101 -22.90 0.82 12.20
CA PRO A 101 -22.06 0.01 11.33
C PRO A 101 -21.48 -1.19 12.11
N VAL A 102 -20.97 -2.15 11.36
CA VAL A 102 -20.15 -3.23 11.88
C VAL A 102 -18.80 -2.65 12.32
N VAL A 103 -18.35 -3.05 13.49
CA VAL A 103 -17.00 -2.77 14.02
C VAL A 103 -16.44 -4.11 14.49
N GLU A 104 -15.71 -4.81 13.62
CA GLU A 104 -15.07 -6.08 13.98
C GLU A 104 -13.74 -5.87 14.70
N ARG A 105 -13.11 -4.72 14.45
CA ARG A 105 -11.82 -4.28 14.98
C ARG A 105 -11.89 -2.77 15.17
N ASP A 106 -11.01 -2.25 16.02
CA ASP A 106 -10.84 -0.80 16.11
C ASP A 106 -10.46 -0.25 14.71
N PRO A 107 -11.14 0.82 14.25
CA PRO A 107 -10.85 1.37 12.94
C PRO A 107 -9.45 1.96 12.91
N ALA A 108 -8.75 1.75 11.79
CA ALA A 108 -7.44 2.34 11.62
C ALA A 108 -7.55 3.88 11.50
N THR A 109 -6.51 4.59 11.89
CA THR A 109 -6.42 6.01 11.57
C THR A 109 -6.16 6.17 10.08
N MET A 110 -6.95 6.99 9.39
CA MET A 110 -6.70 7.36 7.99
C MET A 110 -5.30 7.98 7.87
N ASP A 111 -4.63 7.77 6.74
CA ASP A 111 -3.28 8.28 6.49
C ASP A 111 -3.20 9.80 6.80
N PRO A 112 -2.46 10.25 7.84
CA PRO A 112 -2.42 11.65 8.25
C PRO A 112 -1.90 12.58 7.16
N THR A 113 -1.15 12.06 6.18
CA THR A 113 -0.66 12.85 5.04
C THR A 113 -1.80 13.32 4.12
N LEU A 114 -2.98 12.68 4.18
CA LEU A 114 -4.19 13.15 3.50
C LEU A 114 -4.74 14.46 4.07
N PHE A 115 -4.36 14.81 5.30
CA PHE A 115 -4.87 15.94 6.06
C PHE A 115 -3.83 17.05 6.25
N ALA A 116 -2.63 16.87 5.70
CA ALA A 116 -1.57 17.86 5.73
C ALA A 116 -1.60 18.74 4.46
N ASP A 117 -1.18 20.00 4.59
CA ASP A 117 -1.07 20.94 3.47
C ASP A 117 0.20 20.71 2.60
N ALA A 118 0.85 19.57 2.76
CA ALA A 118 2.08 19.20 2.05
C ALA A 118 1.80 18.26 0.87
N ALA A 119 2.65 18.30 -0.16
CA ALA A 119 2.54 17.40 -1.30
C ALA A 119 2.73 15.93 -0.87
N MET A 120 1.76 15.07 -1.17
CA MET A 120 1.75 13.65 -0.76
C MET A 120 2.82 12.76 -1.40
N GLY A 121 3.53 13.25 -2.43
CA GLY A 121 4.51 12.45 -3.17
C GLY A 121 3.91 11.21 -3.87
N LEU A 122 2.64 11.27 -4.31
CA LEU A 122 1.89 10.12 -4.84
C LEU A 122 2.62 9.37 -5.95
N ARG A 123 3.33 10.06 -6.86
CA ARG A 123 4.13 9.39 -7.90
C ARG A 123 5.15 8.46 -7.27
N ALA A 124 5.96 8.96 -6.35
CA ALA A 124 6.97 8.15 -5.66
C ALA A 124 6.34 7.00 -4.87
N ARG A 125 5.14 7.18 -4.29
CA ARG A 125 4.41 6.13 -3.56
C ARG A 125 3.84 5.06 -4.51
N LEU A 126 3.21 5.46 -5.61
CA LEU A 126 2.50 4.59 -6.55
C LEU A 126 3.44 3.88 -7.53
N THR A 127 4.58 4.50 -7.88
CA THR A 127 5.60 3.87 -8.72
C THR A 127 6.66 3.15 -7.91
N ARG A 128 6.55 3.11 -6.57
CA ARG A 128 7.42 2.27 -5.75
C ARG A 128 6.98 0.83 -5.96
N LEU A 129 7.78 0.04 -6.66
CA LEU A 129 7.72 -1.42 -6.48
C LEU A 129 8.03 -1.69 -5.00
N PRO A 130 7.08 -2.27 -4.22
CA PRO A 130 7.29 -2.55 -2.81
C PRO A 130 8.60 -3.29 -2.61
N LEU A 131 9.31 -3.00 -1.51
CA LEU A 131 10.64 -3.59 -1.32
C LEU A 131 10.59 -5.12 -1.34
N ALA A 132 9.55 -5.74 -0.77
CA ALA A 132 9.41 -7.19 -0.77
C ALA A 132 9.28 -7.80 -2.17
N ASP A 133 8.55 -7.13 -3.07
CA ASP A 133 8.29 -7.60 -4.43
C ASP A 133 9.52 -7.51 -5.34
N ARG A 134 10.60 -6.88 -4.86
CA ARG A 134 11.90 -6.83 -5.52
C ARG A 134 12.74 -8.09 -5.32
N PHE A 135 12.32 -9.01 -4.46
CA PHE A 135 13.09 -10.20 -4.12
C PHE A 135 12.33 -11.46 -4.51
N ALA A 136 13.00 -12.36 -5.21
CA ALA A 136 12.45 -13.67 -5.54
C ALA A 136 13.52 -14.74 -5.31
N TYR A 137 13.21 -15.74 -4.49
CA TYR A 137 14.10 -16.88 -4.27
C TYR A 137 13.59 -18.09 -5.07
N ASP A 138 14.42 -18.59 -5.98
CA ASP A 138 14.19 -19.85 -6.70
C ASP A 138 14.93 -20.98 -5.98
N ALA A 139 14.18 -21.88 -5.34
CA ALA A 139 14.73 -23.02 -4.62
C ALA A 139 15.33 -24.10 -5.54
N ALA A 140 14.83 -24.24 -6.78
CA ALA A 140 15.35 -25.23 -7.73
C ALA A 140 16.73 -24.80 -8.27
N GLN A 141 16.92 -23.51 -8.48
CA GLN A 141 18.19 -22.93 -8.91
C GLN A 141 19.08 -22.44 -7.77
N ARG A 142 18.57 -22.50 -6.52
CA ARG A 142 19.24 -21.96 -5.33
C ARG A 142 19.74 -20.53 -5.56
N THR A 143 18.89 -19.70 -6.18
CA THR A 143 19.26 -18.35 -6.62
C THR A 143 18.27 -17.32 -6.09
N LEU A 144 18.80 -16.29 -5.43
CA LEU A 144 18.06 -15.10 -5.04
C LEU A 144 18.18 -14.04 -6.12
N PHE A 145 17.05 -13.66 -6.72
CA PHE A 145 16.95 -12.53 -7.62
C PHE A 145 16.54 -11.29 -6.82
N ILE A 146 17.26 -10.19 -7.02
CA ILE A 146 17.00 -8.90 -6.39
C ILE A 146 16.93 -7.82 -7.47
N ASP A 147 15.79 -7.14 -7.57
CA ASP A 147 15.59 -6.03 -8.49
C ASP A 147 15.60 -4.68 -7.77
N PHE A 148 16.77 -4.04 -7.72
CA PHE A 148 16.90 -2.68 -7.23
C PHE A 148 16.70 -1.62 -8.32
N GLU A 149 16.05 -1.95 -9.45
CA GLU A 149 15.77 -0.96 -10.48
C GLU A 149 15.03 0.25 -9.91
N ARG A 150 15.60 1.46 -10.10
CA ARG A 150 15.06 2.75 -9.60
C ARG A 150 14.84 2.80 -8.08
N LEU A 151 15.43 1.88 -7.32
CA LEU A 151 15.39 1.95 -5.86
C LEU A 151 16.30 3.09 -5.39
N ALA A 152 15.81 3.90 -4.46
CA ALA A 152 16.58 4.93 -3.78
C ALA A 152 16.73 4.55 -2.30
N ILE A 153 17.97 4.50 -1.82
CA ILE A 153 18.34 4.27 -0.42
C ILE A 153 18.79 5.60 0.16
N ARG A 154 18.00 6.15 1.09
CA ARG A 154 18.16 7.52 1.60
C ARG A 154 18.39 7.59 3.11
N SER A 155 18.04 6.54 3.84
CA SER A 155 18.18 6.50 5.30
C SER A 155 18.74 5.15 5.77
N ALA A 156 19.19 5.10 7.02
CA ALA A 156 19.57 3.84 7.67
C ALA A 156 18.40 2.85 7.71
N ASP A 157 17.16 3.33 7.84
CA ASP A 157 15.97 2.48 7.80
C ASP A 157 15.77 1.81 6.44
N ASP A 158 16.07 2.50 5.33
CA ASP A 158 16.03 1.88 3.99
C ASP A 158 17.06 0.75 3.87
N VAL A 159 18.27 0.94 4.44
CA VAL A 159 19.32 -0.10 4.47
C VAL A 159 18.85 -1.30 5.29
N GLU A 160 18.32 -1.06 6.49
CA GLU A 160 17.85 -2.13 7.37
C GLU A 160 16.65 -2.88 6.79
N ALA A 161 15.76 -2.19 6.07
CA ALA A 161 14.65 -2.82 5.36
C ALA A 161 15.13 -3.83 4.31
N VAL A 162 16.21 -3.52 3.57
CA VAL A 162 16.82 -4.44 2.60
C VAL A 162 17.44 -5.64 3.32
N ARG A 163 18.19 -5.38 4.41
CA ARG A 163 18.80 -6.43 5.23
C ARG A 163 17.77 -7.43 5.74
N GLU A 164 16.69 -6.93 6.32
CA GLU A 164 15.66 -7.76 6.92
C GLU A 164 14.91 -8.57 5.86
N GLN A 165 14.70 -8.01 4.66
CA GLN A 165 14.04 -8.74 3.59
C GLN A 165 14.89 -9.91 3.08
N VAL A 166 16.21 -9.75 2.94
CA VAL A 166 17.10 -10.87 2.61
C VAL A 166 17.12 -11.91 3.74
N ARG A 167 17.24 -11.46 5.00
CA ARG A 167 17.24 -12.36 6.16
C ARG A 167 15.96 -13.18 6.23
N ARG A 168 14.80 -12.56 5.99
CA ARG A 168 13.49 -13.23 5.99
C ARG A 168 13.41 -14.35 4.95
N LEU A 169 13.95 -14.12 3.75
CA LEU A 169 13.92 -15.10 2.67
C LEU A 169 14.92 -16.23 2.88
N LEU A 170 16.13 -15.92 3.33
CA LEU A 170 17.24 -16.88 3.32
C LEU A 170 17.55 -17.51 4.68
N ALA A 171 17.13 -16.93 5.80
CA ALA A 171 17.32 -17.58 7.12
C ALA A 171 16.64 -18.97 7.20
N PRO A 172 15.42 -19.19 6.67
CA PRO A 172 14.81 -20.53 6.66
C PRO A 172 15.48 -21.54 5.73
N VAL A 173 16.22 -21.07 4.71
CA VAL A 173 16.93 -21.93 3.75
C VAL A 173 18.09 -22.66 4.43
N GLY A 174 18.75 -22.01 5.39
CA GLY A 174 19.80 -22.62 6.21
C GLY A 174 21.14 -22.87 5.50
N GLU A 175 21.26 -22.49 4.24
CA GLU A 175 22.49 -22.63 3.44
C GLU A 175 22.72 -21.42 2.54
N LYS A 176 23.98 -21.21 2.11
CA LYS A 176 24.34 -20.09 1.21
C LYS A 176 23.76 -20.29 -0.19
N VAL A 177 23.38 -19.23 -0.90
CA VAL A 177 22.73 -19.29 -2.22
C VAL A 177 23.48 -18.44 -3.25
N TYR A 178 23.21 -18.62 -4.54
CA TYR A 178 23.65 -17.65 -5.55
C TYR A 178 22.76 -16.41 -5.47
N ALA A 179 23.29 -15.23 -5.83
CA ALA A 179 22.46 -14.03 -5.97
C ALA A 179 22.68 -13.34 -7.31
N VAL A 180 21.59 -12.78 -7.85
CA VAL A 180 21.59 -11.95 -9.04
C VAL A 180 20.91 -10.64 -8.70
N VAL A 181 21.64 -9.53 -8.81
CA VAL A 181 21.17 -8.20 -8.38
C VAL A 181 21.17 -7.22 -9.54
N ASN A 182 20.02 -6.66 -9.84
CA ASN A 182 19.87 -5.55 -10.79
C ASN A 182 19.94 -4.20 -10.07
N TYR A 183 20.88 -3.35 -10.46
CA TYR A 183 21.10 -2.00 -9.95
C TYR A 183 20.79 -0.90 -10.99
N GLU A 184 20.02 -1.18 -12.03
CA GLU A 184 19.68 -0.18 -13.02
C GLU A 184 18.97 1.04 -12.41
N HIS A 185 19.50 2.24 -12.67
CA HIS A 185 18.98 3.48 -12.09
C HIS A 185 18.89 3.50 -10.55
N PHE A 186 19.68 2.66 -9.85
CA PHE A 186 19.79 2.66 -8.40
C PHE A 186 20.40 3.97 -7.88
N GLN A 187 19.84 4.50 -6.80
CA GLN A 187 20.30 5.72 -6.14
C GLN A 187 20.69 5.40 -4.69
N LEU A 188 21.89 5.83 -4.30
CA LEU A 188 22.41 5.67 -2.95
C LEU A 188 22.87 7.03 -2.43
N GLU A 189 22.23 7.52 -1.37
CA GLU A 189 22.64 8.77 -0.72
C GLU A 189 24.04 8.61 -0.09
N PRO A 190 24.92 9.63 -0.18
CA PRO A 190 26.28 9.55 0.36
C PRO A 190 26.32 9.21 1.85
N ASP A 191 25.41 9.78 2.63
CA ASP A 191 25.37 9.65 4.09
C ASP A 191 25.12 8.21 4.58
N VAL A 192 24.56 7.35 3.72
CA VAL A 192 24.27 5.94 4.04
C VAL A 192 25.10 4.96 3.23
N ALA A 193 26.08 5.45 2.46
CA ALA A 193 26.90 4.61 1.59
C ALA A 193 27.73 3.58 2.37
N ASP A 194 28.27 3.96 3.53
CA ASP A 194 29.09 3.07 4.36
C ASP A 194 28.23 1.99 5.02
N ALA A 195 27.06 2.38 5.54
CA ALA A 195 26.09 1.43 6.10
C ALA A 195 25.59 0.43 5.04
N TRP A 196 25.34 0.90 3.81
CA TRP A 196 25.00 0.05 2.68
C TRP A 196 26.12 -0.94 2.35
N ALA A 197 27.38 -0.47 2.29
CA ALA A 197 28.53 -1.33 2.00
C ALA A 197 28.72 -2.40 3.09
N GLN A 198 28.57 -2.03 4.36
CA GLN A 198 28.63 -2.97 5.48
C GLN A 198 27.53 -4.02 5.38
N MET A 199 26.29 -3.60 5.10
CA MET A 199 25.17 -4.53 4.90
C MET A 199 25.45 -5.52 3.78
N VAL A 200 25.93 -5.05 2.62
CA VAL A 200 26.25 -5.92 1.47
C VAL A 200 27.29 -6.97 1.85
N HIS A 201 28.35 -6.57 2.54
CA HIS A 201 29.40 -7.49 2.99
C HIS A 201 28.87 -8.56 3.95
N GLU A 202 28.07 -8.16 4.94
CA GLU A 202 27.46 -9.10 5.88
C GLU A 202 26.52 -10.10 5.19
N LEU A 203 25.77 -9.66 4.18
CA LEU A 203 24.90 -10.54 3.39
C LEU A 203 25.70 -11.50 2.50
N GLU A 204 26.79 -11.04 1.89
CA GLU A 204 27.70 -11.91 1.12
C GLU A 204 28.33 -13.00 1.99
N ASP A 205 28.89 -12.60 3.12
CA ASP A 205 29.57 -13.51 4.04
C ASP A 205 28.63 -14.55 4.61
N ARG A 206 27.38 -14.17 4.91
CA ARG A 206 26.43 -15.06 5.58
C ARG A 206 25.58 -15.88 4.62
N PHE A 207 25.11 -15.27 3.53
CA PHE A 207 24.05 -15.85 2.71
C PHE A 207 24.47 -16.17 1.28
N TYR A 208 25.56 -15.61 0.74
CA TYR A 208 25.87 -15.79 -0.69
C TYR A 208 27.08 -16.71 -0.94
N LEU A 209 26.92 -17.59 -1.92
CA LEU A 209 28.01 -18.35 -2.55
C LEU A 209 28.74 -17.49 -3.58
N ASN A 210 27.97 -16.79 -4.41
CA ASN A 210 28.47 -15.85 -5.40
C ASN A 210 27.35 -14.85 -5.76
N VAL A 211 27.73 -13.65 -6.20
CA VAL A 211 26.80 -12.58 -6.58
C VAL A 211 27.13 -12.03 -7.96
N THR A 212 26.16 -12.10 -8.88
CA THR A 212 26.20 -11.39 -10.17
C THR A 212 25.47 -10.06 -10.05
N ARG A 213 26.10 -8.97 -10.53
CA ARG A 213 25.54 -7.62 -10.43
C ARG A 213 25.41 -6.97 -11.81
N TYR A 214 24.22 -6.49 -12.14
CA TYR A 214 23.95 -5.70 -13.35
C TYR A 214 23.83 -4.22 -12.97
N ALA A 215 24.62 -3.36 -13.61
CA ALA A 215 24.56 -1.91 -13.38
C ALA A 215 25.01 -1.15 -14.64
N THR A 216 24.26 -0.11 -15.00
CA THR A 216 24.55 0.73 -16.17
C THR A 216 25.71 1.71 -15.94
N SER A 217 26.00 2.14 -14.71
CA SER A 217 27.10 3.07 -14.43
C SER A 217 28.42 2.36 -14.10
N GLY A 218 29.52 2.77 -14.77
CA GLY A 218 30.87 2.30 -14.46
C GLY A 218 31.37 2.74 -13.08
N PHE A 219 30.88 3.88 -12.58
CA PHE A 219 31.20 4.41 -11.25
C PHE A 219 30.61 3.55 -10.13
N LEU A 220 29.35 3.11 -10.23
CA LEU A 220 28.75 2.22 -9.24
C LEU A 220 29.44 0.85 -9.24
N ARG A 221 29.81 0.33 -10.43
CA ARG A 221 30.66 -0.87 -10.56
C ARG A 221 32.01 -0.69 -9.87
N ALA A 222 32.67 0.47 -10.06
CA ALA A 222 33.95 0.77 -9.44
C ALA A 222 33.85 0.97 -7.93
N LYS A 223 32.81 1.61 -7.39
CA LYS A 223 32.61 1.83 -5.95
C LYS A 223 32.20 0.56 -5.20
N LEU A 224 31.34 -0.26 -5.82
CA LEU A 224 31.02 -1.60 -5.30
C LEU A 224 32.23 -2.52 -5.36
N GLY A 225 33.02 -2.47 -6.45
CA GLY A 225 34.26 -3.24 -6.58
C GLY A 225 35.39 -2.77 -5.66
N SER A 226 35.58 -1.46 -5.47
CA SER A 226 36.65 -0.91 -4.64
C SER A 226 36.39 -1.04 -3.14
N ALA A 227 35.12 -0.96 -2.71
CA ALA A 227 34.73 -1.25 -1.32
C ALA A 227 34.98 -2.72 -0.93
N LEU A 228 34.87 -3.65 -1.90
CA LEU A 228 35.16 -5.08 -1.72
C LEU A 228 36.66 -5.40 -1.87
N ALA A 229 37.34 -4.78 -2.83
CA ALA A 229 38.77 -4.96 -3.06
C ALA A 229 39.64 -4.43 -1.91
N ALA A 230 39.18 -3.38 -1.20
CA ALA A 230 39.87 -2.84 -0.03
C ALA A 230 39.96 -3.82 1.16
N ARG A 231 39.28 -4.98 1.11
CA ARG A 231 39.29 -6.00 2.17
C ARG A 231 39.68 -7.41 1.69
N GLY A 232 40.28 -7.54 0.50
CA GLY A 232 41.01 -8.75 0.10
C GLY A 232 40.17 -9.93 -0.41
N VAL A 233 39.07 -9.66 -1.11
CA VAL A 233 38.27 -10.70 -1.78
C VAL A 233 38.16 -10.37 -3.26
N ALA A 234 39.11 -10.88 -4.04
CA ALA A 234 39.09 -10.90 -5.50
C ALA A 234 39.39 -12.32 -5.97
#